data_AF-A0A9D2JDA8-F1
#
_entry.id   AF-A0A9D2JDA8-F1
#
_cell.length_a   1.000
_cell.length_b   1.000
_cell.length_c   1.000
_cell.angle_alpha   90.00
_cell.angle_beta   90.00
_cell.angle_gamma   90.00
#
_symmetry.space_group_name_H-M   'P 1'
#
loop_
_entity.id
_entity.type
_entity.pdbx_description
1 polymer ?
#
loop_
_entity_poly.entity_id
_entity_poly.type
_entity_poly.pdbx_seq_one_letter_code
_entity_poly.pdbx_strand_id
1 'polypeptide(L)'
;MTPEEHAKRYGMRPSELRKLLKKGRVRGARFVAGDWAIPENAMIEYYTRQKMNRTIQDIVWDITRAANWSQYFDEEVLLANKLQFSTALGIAIDLKYITRSEVVNDGVTSSGYVVTGKGMTACEKRKKGIR
;
A
#
# COMPACT_ATOMS: atom_id res chain seq x y z
N MET A 1 0.47 -19.81 1.79
CA MET A 1 -0.73 -19.52 0.98
C MET A 1 -0.38 -19.65 -0.49
N THR A 2 -1.29 -20.20 -1.31
CA THR A 2 -1.12 -20.27 -2.77
C THR A 2 -1.44 -18.92 -3.44
N PRO A 3 -0.92 -18.65 -4.65
CA PRO A 3 -1.32 -17.46 -5.40
C PRO A 3 -2.83 -17.34 -5.61
N GLU A 4 -3.53 -18.44 -5.79
CA GLU A 4 -4.98 -18.48 -6.04
C GLU A 4 -5.76 -18.03 -4.81
N GLU A 5 -5.39 -18.50 -3.62
CA GLU A 5 -5.97 -18.08 -2.34
C GLU A 5 -5.70 -16.60 -2.06
N HIS A 6 -4.47 -16.14 -2.31
CA HIS A 6 -4.08 -14.75 -2.10
C HIS A 6 -4.82 -13.81 -3.05
N ALA A 7 -4.96 -14.19 -4.32
CA ALA A 7 -5.70 -13.42 -5.32
C ALA A 7 -7.18 -13.27 -4.92
N LYS A 8 -7.79 -14.34 -4.41
CA LYS A 8 -9.18 -14.31 -3.91
C LYS A 8 -9.34 -13.34 -2.74
N ARG A 9 -8.39 -13.33 -1.79
CA ARG A 9 -8.40 -12.39 -0.64
C ARG A 9 -8.39 -10.94 -1.09
N TYR A 10 -7.62 -10.61 -2.12
CA TYR A 10 -7.54 -9.26 -2.67
C TYR A 10 -8.58 -8.96 -3.75
N GLY A 11 -9.52 -9.89 -4.02
CA GLY A 11 -10.56 -9.72 -5.03
C GLY A 11 -10.01 -9.55 -6.45
N MET A 12 -8.83 -10.10 -6.75
CA MET A 12 -8.16 -9.96 -8.04
C MET A 12 -8.03 -11.28 -8.80
N ARG A 13 -7.71 -11.19 -10.09
CA ARG A 13 -7.51 -12.39 -10.93
C ARG A 13 -6.17 -13.05 -10.58
N PRO A 14 -6.07 -14.38 -10.52
CA PRO A 14 -4.79 -15.07 -10.29
C PRO A 14 -3.70 -14.69 -11.28
N SER A 15 -4.07 -14.44 -12.55
CA SER A 15 -3.13 -14.00 -13.59
C SER A 15 -2.56 -12.59 -13.33
N GLU A 16 -3.32 -11.72 -12.66
CA GLU A 16 -2.87 -10.40 -12.24
C GLU A 16 -1.89 -10.52 -11.05
N LEU A 17 -2.24 -11.32 -10.04
CA LEU A 17 -1.34 -11.59 -8.92
C LEU A 17 0.00 -12.19 -9.39
N ARG A 18 -0.03 -13.16 -10.32
CA ARG A 18 1.19 -13.75 -10.90
C ARG A 18 2.08 -12.71 -11.58
N LYS A 19 1.51 -11.66 -12.18
CA LYS A 19 2.30 -10.52 -12.71
C LYS A 19 2.92 -9.69 -11.60
N LEU A 20 2.22 -9.46 -10.49
CA LEU A 20 2.74 -8.74 -9.33
C LEU A 20 3.87 -9.50 -8.64
N LEU A 21 3.71 -10.82 -8.47
CA LEU A 21 4.73 -11.70 -7.93
C LEU A 21 6.01 -11.66 -8.76
N LYS A 22 5.90 -11.80 -10.08
CA LYS A 22 7.05 -11.68 -11.01
C LYS A 22 7.75 -10.32 -10.94
N LYS A 23 7.03 -9.26 -10.56
CA LYS A 23 7.57 -7.91 -10.39
C LYS A 23 8.09 -7.63 -8.97
N GLY A 24 8.04 -8.61 -8.06
CA GLY A 24 8.48 -8.45 -6.67
C GLY A 24 7.54 -7.59 -5.81
N ARG A 25 6.29 -7.36 -6.24
CA ARG A 25 5.36 -6.40 -5.60
C ARG A 25 4.44 -7.01 -4.56
N VAL A 26 4.68 -8.27 -4.20
CA VAL A 26 3.98 -8.96 -3.10
C VAL A 26 5.03 -9.23 -2.03
N ARG A 27 4.89 -8.57 -0.88
CA ARG A 27 5.96 -8.55 0.12
C ARG A 27 6.16 -9.92 0.75
N GLY A 28 7.42 -10.29 0.97
CA GLY A 28 7.79 -11.58 1.56
C GLY A 28 7.51 -12.83 0.70
N ALA A 29 6.96 -12.67 -0.51
CA ALA A 29 6.74 -13.78 -1.43
C ALA A 29 8.07 -14.32 -1.97
N ARG A 30 8.19 -15.65 -2.07
CA ARG A 30 9.38 -16.34 -2.56
C ARG A 30 9.00 -17.40 -3.58
N PHE A 31 9.82 -17.58 -4.61
CA PHE A 31 9.66 -18.67 -5.56
C PHE A 31 10.43 -19.90 -5.07
N VAL A 32 9.73 -20.98 -4.76
CA VAL A 32 10.27 -22.20 -4.14
C VAL A 32 9.72 -23.42 -4.87
N ALA A 33 10.60 -24.34 -5.28
CA ALA A 33 10.23 -25.62 -5.89
C ALA A 33 9.24 -25.52 -7.08
N GLY A 34 9.34 -24.45 -7.89
CA GLY A 34 8.51 -24.26 -9.08
C GLY A 34 7.20 -23.50 -8.86
N ASP A 35 6.91 -23.05 -7.63
CA ASP A 35 5.73 -22.22 -7.34
C ASP A 35 6.03 -21.07 -6.36
N TRP A 36 5.07 -20.17 -6.17
CA TRP A 36 5.18 -19.03 -5.26
C TRP A 36 4.67 -19.39 -3.87
N ALA A 37 5.55 -19.32 -2.88
CA ALA A 37 5.21 -19.34 -1.47
C ALA A 37 4.94 -17.91 -0.99
N ILE A 38 3.69 -17.63 -0.60
CA ILE A 38 3.26 -16.31 -0.12
C ILE A 38 2.91 -16.39 1.37
N PRO A 39 3.45 -15.50 2.22
CA PRO A 39 2.99 -15.34 3.60
C PRO A 39 1.49 -15.01 3.65
N GLU A 40 0.78 -15.55 4.63
CA GLU A 40 -0.69 -15.46 4.69
C GLU A 40 -1.22 -14.02 4.60
N ASN A 41 -0.59 -13.09 5.33
CA ASN A 41 -0.96 -11.68 5.39
C ASN A 41 -0.04 -10.78 4.55
N ALA A 42 0.70 -11.35 3.59
CA ALA A 42 1.57 -10.57 2.72
C ALA A 42 0.78 -9.46 2.01
N MET A 43 1.22 -8.23 2.19
CA MET A 43 0.62 -7.07 1.54
C MET A 43 1.15 -6.92 0.11
N ILE A 44 0.27 -6.42 -0.77
CA ILE A 44 0.63 -5.99 -2.11
C ILE A 44 1.09 -4.54 -2.03
N GLU A 45 2.20 -4.20 -2.69
CA GLU A 45 2.70 -2.83 -2.75
C GLU A 45 1.73 -1.88 -3.45
N TYR A 46 1.56 -0.69 -2.87
CA TYR A 46 0.79 0.39 -3.47
C TYR A 46 1.40 0.82 -4.81
N TYR A 47 0.55 0.96 -5.84
CA TYR A 47 1.02 1.40 -7.15
C TYR A 47 1.10 2.92 -7.23
N THR A 48 2.31 3.43 -7.07
CA THR A 48 2.61 4.85 -7.24
C THR A 48 2.74 5.20 -8.72
N ARG A 49 1.98 6.19 -9.20
CA ARG A 49 2.17 6.73 -10.55
C ARG A 49 3.38 7.65 -10.56
N GLN A 50 4.29 7.44 -11.51
CA GLN A 50 5.38 8.38 -11.75
C GLN A 50 4.79 9.71 -12.24
N LYS A 51 5.12 10.79 -11.51
CA LYS A 51 4.72 12.16 -11.82
C LYS A 51 5.97 13.02 -11.70
N MET A 52 6.28 13.79 -12.75
CA MET A 52 7.51 14.59 -12.84
C MET A 52 7.65 15.59 -11.67
N ASN A 53 6.55 16.23 -11.27
CA ASN A 53 6.52 17.22 -10.17
C ASN A 53 5.60 16.71 -9.04
N ARG A 54 6.05 15.69 -8.31
CA ARG A 54 5.26 15.09 -7.23
C ARG A 54 5.40 15.90 -5.95
N THR A 55 4.27 16.35 -5.40
CA THR A 55 4.21 17.22 -4.22
C THR A 55 4.11 16.39 -2.94
N ILE A 56 4.42 16.99 -1.78
CA ILE A 56 4.15 16.37 -0.46
C ILE A 56 2.68 15.97 -0.35
N GLN A 57 1.77 16.81 -0.83
CA GLN A 57 0.34 16.50 -0.79
C GLN A 57 -0.02 15.27 -1.63
N ASP A 58 0.64 15.04 -2.78
CA ASP A 58 0.46 13.81 -3.56
C ASP A 58 0.85 12.58 -2.73
N ILE A 59 1.98 12.66 -2.00
CA ILE A 59 2.45 11.57 -1.13
C ILE A 59 1.49 11.33 0.04
N VAL A 60 1.00 12.39 0.71
CA VAL A 60 -0.03 12.30 1.78
C VAL A 60 -1.23 11.49 1.29
N TRP A 61 -1.66 11.77 0.07
CA TRP A 61 -2.80 11.06 -0.51
C TRP A 61 -2.48 9.62 -0.90
N ASP A 62 -1.29 9.35 -1.41
CA ASP A 62 -0.86 7.99 -1.74
C ASP A 62 -0.76 7.14 -0.46
N ILE A 63 -0.18 7.68 0.62
CA ILE A 63 -0.19 7.05 1.96
C ILE A 63 -1.62 6.73 2.40
N THR A 64 -2.51 7.72 2.34
CA THR A 64 -3.91 7.55 2.79
C THR A 64 -4.65 6.49 1.96
N ARG A 65 -4.45 6.48 0.64
CA ARG A 65 -5.06 5.48 -0.25
C ARG A 65 -4.49 4.08 -0.04
N ALA A 66 -3.17 3.97 0.10
CA ALA A 66 -2.51 2.70 0.38
C ALA A 66 -3.05 2.08 1.67
N ALA A 67 -3.14 2.88 2.75
CA ALA A 67 -3.75 2.46 4.01
C ALA A 67 -5.23 2.06 3.82
N ASN A 68 -6.01 2.84 3.07
CA ASN A 68 -7.43 2.53 2.80
C ASN A 68 -7.64 1.23 2.02
N TRP A 69 -6.69 0.84 1.17
CA TRP A 69 -6.76 -0.40 0.39
C TRP A 69 -5.98 -1.56 1.01
N SER A 70 -5.47 -1.39 2.25
CA SER A 70 -4.62 -2.38 2.91
C SER A 70 -3.46 -2.83 2.00
N GLN A 71 -2.80 -1.85 1.39
CA GLN A 71 -1.60 -2.03 0.55
C GLN A 71 -0.35 -1.55 1.29
N TYR A 72 0.77 -2.22 1.03
CA TYR A 72 2.04 -1.88 1.62
C TYR A 72 2.59 -0.59 1.00
N PHE A 73 3.21 0.24 1.82
CA PHE A 73 3.87 1.45 1.39
C PHE A 73 5.04 1.78 2.32
N ASP A 74 6.10 2.33 1.74
CA ASP A 74 7.24 2.94 2.40
C ASP A 74 7.83 4.02 1.47
N GLU A 75 8.98 4.57 1.82
CA GLU A 75 9.66 5.59 1.02
C GLU A 75 9.96 5.13 -0.42
N GLU A 76 10.41 3.88 -0.59
CA GLU A 76 10.78 3.32 -1.90
C GLU A 76 9.54 3.07 -2.76
N VAL A 77 8.52 2.40 -2.20
CA VAL A 77 7.24 2.12 -2.89
C VAL A 77 6.55 3.41 -3.30
N LEU A 78 6.65 4.44 -2.46
CA LEU A 78 6.11 5.75 -2.76
C LEU A 78 7.04 6.61 -3.59
N LEU A 79 8.20 6.16 -4.06
CA LEU A 79 9.13 6.96 -4.87
C LEU A 79 9.43 8.33 -4.22
N ALA A 80 9.62 8.35 -2.90
CA ALA A 80 9.85 9.54 -2.10
C ALA A 80 11.17 9.43 -1.35
N ASN A 81 11.83 10.55 -1.09
CA ASN A 81 12.97 10.54 -0.17
C ASN A 81 12.49 10.50 1.31
N LYS A 82 13.39 10.16 2.23
CA LYS A 82 13.11 10.04 3.67
C LYS A 82 12.43 11.26 4.27
N LEU A 83 12.88 12.47 3.91
CA LEU A 83 12.33 13.72 4.43
C LEU A 83 10.91 13.94 3.92
N GLN A 84 10.67 13.72 2.62
CA GLN A 84 9.35 13.85 2.01
C GLN A 84 8.37 12.83 2.59
N PHE A 85 8.80 11.58 2.75
CA PHE A 85 7.97 10.52 3.31
C PHE A 85 7.60 10.81 4.76
N SER A 86 8.57 11.11 5.63
CA SER A 86 8.32 11.43 7.04
C SER A 86 7.44 12.68 7.20
N THR A 87 7.65 13.71 6.39
CA THR A 87 6.81 14.93 6.38
C THR A 87 5.38 14.61 5.97
N ALA A 88 5.19 13.87 4.88
CA ALA A 88 3.85 13.47 4.39
C ALA A 88 3.13 12.58 5.40
N LEU A 89 3.85 11.67 6.04
CA LEU A 89 3.32 10.78 7.07
C LEU A 89 2.84 11.57 8.29
N GLY A 90 3.63 12.55 8.76
CA GLY A 90 3.24 13.46 9.83
C GLY A 90 1.95 14.22 9.48
N ILE A 91 1.89 14.81 8.29
CA ILE A 91 0.69 15.52 7.81
C ILE A 91 -0.52 14.59 7.77
N ALA A 92 -0.38 13.34 7.28
CA ALA A 92 -1.49 12.39 7.21
C ALA A 92 -2.03 12.02 8.60
N ILE A 93 -1.16 11.91 9.61
CA ILE A 93 -1.52 11.65 11.00
C ILE A 93 -2.17 12.89 11.63
N ASP A 94 -1.62 14.08 11.41
CA ASP A 94 -2.15 15.35 11.95
C ASP A 94 -3.53 15.67 11.40
N LEU A 95 -3.73 15.43 10.10
CA LEU A 95 -5.04 15.52 9.44
C LEU A 95 -6.02 14.43 9.90
N LYS A 96 -5.57 13.47 10.71
CA LYS A 96 -6.31 12.30 11.17
C LYS A 96 -6.82 11.44 10.03
N TYR A 97 -6.08 11.34 8.92
CA TYR A 97 -6.41 10.44 7.82
C TYR A 97 -5.95 9.02 8.07
N ILE A 98 -4.80 8.87 8.75
CA ILE A 98 -4.28 7.60 9.21
C ILE A 98 -3.96 7.68 10.71
N THR A 99 -3.80 6.53 11.35
CA THR A 99 -3.25 6.39 12.69
C THR A 99 -2.25 5.24 12.72
N ARG A 100 -1.42 5.17 13.77
CA ARG A 100 -0.54 4.03 13.99
C ARG A 100 -1.38 2.76 14.21
N SER A 101 -0.94 1.69 13.57
CA SER A 101 -1.47 0.35 13.80
C SER A 101 -0.87 -0.24 15.09
N GLU A 102 -1.59 -1.18 15.71
CA GLU A 102 -1.02 -2.04 16.77
C GLU A 102 0.07 -2.96 16.21
N VAL A 103 -0.04 -3.33 14.93
CA VAL A 103 0.95 -4.12 14.22
C VAL A 103 2.02 -3.21 13.65
N VAL A 104 3.24 -3.29 14.18
CA VAL A 104 4.41 -2.52 13.70
C VAL A 104 4.71 -2.85 12.23
N ASN A 105 5.43 -1.95 11.56
CA ASN A 105 5.90 -2.21 10.20
C ASN A 105 6.94 -3.33 10.21
N ASP A 106 6.62 -4.44 9.55
CA ASP A 106 7.47 -5.63 9.41
C ASP A 106 8.01 -5.80 7.97
N GLY A 107 7.70 -4.84 7.08
CA GLY A 107 8.07 -4.89 5.67
C GLY A 107 7.29 -5.90 4.83
N VAL A 108 6.32 -6.63 5.42
CA VAL A 108 5.64 -7.77 4.80
C VAL A 108 4.12 -7.71 4.97
N THR A 109 3.65 -7.70 6.21
CA THR A 109 2.23 -7.82 6.56
C THR A 109 1.62 -6.52 7.08
N SER A 110 2.45 -5.53 7.41
CA SER A 110 2.01 -4.23 7.90
C SER A 110 2.96 -3.12 7.44
N SER A 111 2.40 -1.97 7.10
CA SER A 111 3.16 -0.71 6.95
C SER A 111 3.26 0.09 8.26
N GLY A 112 2.65 -0.40 9.34
CA GLY A 112 2.59 0.27 10.66
C GLY A 112 1.45 1.26 10.81
N TYR A 113 0.56 1.39 9.82
CA TYR A 113 -0.51 2.39 9.81
C TYR A 113 -1.83 1.84 9.29
N VAL A 114 -2.94 2.37 9.81
CA VAL A 114 -4.31 2.08 9.36
C VAL A 114 -5.03 3.39 9.03
N VAL A 115 -5.93 3.34 8.05
CA VAL A 115 -6.77 4.49 7.70
C VAL A 115 -7.83 4.72 8.78
N THR A 116 -8.16 5.98 9.08
CA THR A 116 -9.27 6.33 9.98
C THR A 116 -10.57 6.48 9.20
N GLY A 117 -11.72 6.55 9.88
CA GLY A 117 -12.99 6.89 9.24
C GLY A 117 -12.95 8.23 8.47
N LYS A 118 -12.24 9.24 9.00
CA LYS A 118 -12.04 10.53 8.31
C LYS A 118 -11.22 10.37 7.03
N GLY A 119 -10.17 9.54 7.05
CA GLY A 119 -9.35 9.22 5.88
C GLY A 119 -10.16 8.49 4.81
N MET A 120 -10.98 7.50 5.20
CA MET A 120 -11.87 6.78 4.29
C MET A 120 -12.82 7.75 3.56
N THR A 121 -13.51 8.62 4.31
CA THR A 121 -14.40 9.65 3.73
C THR A 121 -13.64 10.60 2.80
N ALA A 122 -12.41 10.97 3.14
CA ALA A 122 -11.58 11.82 2.29
C ALA A 122 -11.21 11.15 0.96
N CYS A 123 -10.87 9.85 0.98
CA CYS A 123 -10.62 9.05 -0.22
C CYS A 123 -11.85 8.98 -1.13
N GLU A 124 -13.04 8.77 -0.57
CA GLU A 124 -14.30 8.72 -1.33
C GLU A 124 -14.64 10.06 -2.00
N LYS A 125 -14.52 11.17 -1.26
CA LYS A 125 -14.76 12.52 -1.80
C LYS A 125 -13.82 12.83 -2.96
N ARG A 126 -12.53 12.50 -2.81
CA ARG A 126 -11.54 12.72 -3.87
C ARG A 126 -11.77 11.84 -5.10
N LYS A 127 -12.41 10.67 -4.96
CA LYS A 127 -12.83 9.84 -6.11
C LYS A 127 -13.98 10.47 -6.89
N LYS A 128 -14.89 11.16 -6.19
CA LYS A 128 -16.07 11.82 -6.81
C LYS A 128 -15.72 13.15 -7.49
N GLY A 129 -14.74 13.89 -7.01
CA GLY A 129 -14.30 15.17 -7.60
C GLY A 129 -13.44 15.08 -8.86
N ILE A 130 -13.19 13.87 -9.40
CA ILE A 130 -12.49 13.62 -10.66
C ILE A 130 -13.50 13.11 -11.72
N ARG A 131 -14.74 13.64 -11.69
CA ARG A 131 -15.74 13.39 -12.74
C ARG A 131 -16.04 14.69 -13.46
#